data_AF-A0A7D9MBX0-F1
#
_entry.id   AF-A0A7D9MBX0-F1
#
_cell.length_a   1.000
_cell.length_b   1.000
_cell.length_c   1.000
_cell.angle_alpha   90.00
_cell.angle_beta   90.00
_cell.angle_gamma   90.00
#
_symmetry.space_group_name_H-M   'P 1'
#
loop_
_entity.id
_entity.type
_entity.pdbx_description
1 polymer ?
#
loop_
_entity_poly.entity_id
_entity_poly.type
_entity_poly.pdbx_seq_one_letter_code
_entity_poly.pdbx_strand_id
1 'polypeptide(L)'
;MKSLYCALVRSNLEYASEVWSPKSITLIKKIERVQRRATRILLPELEYVERLQQFDVPPLLHRRELKDLTTFYRMKQGLYNCNVDSYVEFCSDTRLRSTAQGKLKTPKCRTEHFRATYFNRIMYLWNNLPEQIRTFNGSVAIFKRSCREYYKTIPYDPDRPR
;
A
#
# COMPACT_ATOMS: atom_id res chain seq x y z
N MET A 1 24.44 0.25 -8.70
CA MET A 1 23.19 0.05 -9.48
C MET A 1 21.88 0.20 -8.68
N LYS A 2 21.78 -0.24 -7.41
CA LYS A 2 20.59 0.02 -6.56
C LYS A 2 20.23 1.52 -6.52
N SER A 3 21.21 2.40 -6.36
CA SER A 3 21.01 3.87 -6.38
C SER A 3 20.36 4.37 -7.67
N LEU A 4 20.86 3.96 -8.84
CA LEU A 4 20.36 4.39 -10.15
C LEU A 4 18.92 3.93 -10.38
N TYR A 5 18.60 2.67 -10.07
CA TYR A 5 17.23 2.16 -10.15
C TYR A 5 16.28 2.93 -9.21
N CYS A 6 16.71 3.18 -7.97
CA CYS A 6 15.94 3.95 -6.99
C CYS A 6 15.70 5.41 -7.44
N ALA A 7 16.69 6.04 -8.06
CA ALA A 7 16.62 7.44 -8.46
C ALA A 7 15.78 7.63 -9.73
N LEU A 8 15.99 6.81 -10.76
CA LEU A 8 15.41 7.03 -12.08
C LEU A 8 14.13 6.21 -12.33
N VAL A 9 14.13 4.93 -11.99
CA VAL A 9 13.00 4.05 -12.34
C VAL A 9 11.94 4.08 -11.25
N ARG A 10 12.36 3.95 -9.99
CA ARG A 10 11.45 3.89 -8.85
C ARG A 10 10.66 5.18 -8.64
N SER A 11 11.30 6.34 -8.75
CA SER A 11 10.64 7.64 -8.61
C SER A 11 9.46 7.77 -9.57
N ASN A 12 9.67 7.43 -10.85
CA ASN A 12 8.63 7.42 -11.88
C ASN A 12 7.51 6.41 -11.59
N LEU A 13 7.86 5.20 -11.13
CA LEU A 13 6.87 4.17 -10.81
C LEU A 13 6.02 4.49 -9.57
N GLU A 14 6.53 5.29 -8.63
CA GLU A 14 5.81 5.63 -7.40
C GLU A 14 5.18 7.02 -7.46
N TYR A 15 5.53 7.85 -8.44
CA TYR A 15 4.97 9.19 -8.62
C TYR A 15 3.45 9.14 -8.69
N ALA A 16 2.78 9.98 -7.91
CA ALA A 16 1.31 10.11 -7.85
C ALA A 16 0.52 8.79 -7.70
N SER A 17 1.10 7.73 -7.13
CA SER A 17 0.44 6.43 -6.99
C SER A 17 -0.88 6.51 -6.21
N GLU A 18 -1.02 7.48 -5.29
CA GLU A 18 -2.27 7.75 -4.59
C GLU A 18 -3.43 8.02 -5.58
N VAL A 19 -3.15 8.73 -6.67
CA VAL A 19 -4.16 9.13 -7.67
C VAL A 19 -4.42 8.01 -8.69
N TRP A 20 -3.39 7.39 -9.27
CA TRP A 20 -3.53 6.52 -10.44
C TRP A 20 -3.26 5.02 -10.20
N SER A 21 -3.24 4.52 -8.96
CA SER A 21 -2.99 3.09 -8.73
C SER A 21 -4.05 2.20 -9.42
N PRO A 22 -3.65 1.31 -10.35
CA PRO A 22 -4.60 0.45 -11.04
C PRO A 22 -5.06 -0.69 -10.13
N LYS A 23 -6.34 -1.08 -10.24
CA LYS A 23 -6.87 -2.29 -9.58
C LYS A 23 -6.86 -3.53 -10.47
N SER A 24 -6.80 -3.36 -11.79
CA SER A 24 -6.77 -4.49 -12.72
C SER A 24 -5.46 -5.28 -12.58
N ILE A 25 -5.57 -6.60 -12.36
CA ILE A 25 -4.44 -7.53 -12.27
C ILE A 25 -3.51 -7.40 -13.48
N THR A 26 -4.08 -7.22 -14.68
CA THR A 26 -3.31 -7.07 -15.92
C THR A 26 -2.43 -5.82 -15.89
N LEU A 27 -2.96 -4.69 -15.41
CA LEU A 27 -2.21 -3.45 -15.28
C LEU A 27 -1.18 -3.53 -14.15
N ILE A 28 -1.54 -4.14 -13.01
CA ILE A 28 -0.61 -4.38 -11.91
C ILE A 28 0.59 -5.20 -12.39
N LYS A 29 0.35 -6.32 -13.09
CA LYS A 29 1.41 -7.16 -13.68
C LYS A 29 2.26 -6.39 -14.70
N LYS A 30 1.65 -5.52 -15.52
CA LYS A 30 2.39 -4.68 -16.49
C LYS A 30 3.34 -3.71 -15.79
N ILE A 31 2.92 -3.06 -14.72
CA ILE A 31 3.79 -2.14 -13.98
C ILE A 31 4.87 -2.90 -13.21
N GLU A 32 4.51 -4.01 -12.55
CA GLU A 32 5.48 -4.88 -11.84
C GLU A 32 6.56 -5.42 -12.78
N ARG A 33 6.23 -5.64 -14.08
CA ARG A 33 7.18 -6.10 -15.09
C ARG A 33 8.40 -5.18 -15.23
N VAL A 34 8.26 -3.88 -14.97
CA VAL A 34 9.38 -2.92 -15.00
C VAL A 34 10.39 -3.27 -13.91
N GLN A 35 9.93 -3.54 -12.69
CA GLN A 35 10.78 -4.01 -11.59
C GLN A 35 11.37 -5.39 -11.89
N ARG A 36 10.56 -6.34 -12.38
CA ARG A 36 11.03 -7.69 -12.77
C ARG A 36 12.16 -7.64 -13.79
N ARG A 37 12.06 -6.76 -14.78
CA ARG A 37 13.09 -6.58 -15.81
C ARG A 37 14.35 -5.97 -15.21
N ALA A 38 14.21 -4.93 -14.39
CA ALA A 38 15.35 -4.28 -13.73
C ALA A 38 16.13 -5.24 -12.84
N THR A 39 15.45 -6.05 -12.02
CA THR A 39 16.13 -7.05 -11.18
C THR A 39 16.69 -8.22 -11.99
N ARG A 40 16.13 -8.54 -13.16
CA ARG A 40 16.61 -9.65 -14.02
C ARG A 40 17.94 -9.33 -14.66
N ILE A 41 18.15 -8.07 -15.05
CA ILE A 41 19.41 -7.62 -15.64
C ILE A 41 20.57 -7.80 -14.64
N LEU A 42 20.29 -7.69 -13.34
CA LEU A 42 21.29 -7.78 -12.29
C LEU A 42 21.53 -9.21 -11.80
N LEU A 43 20.46 -10.00 -11.70
CA LEU A 43 20.49 -11.39 -11.25
C LEU A 43 19.65 -12.21 -12.23
N PRO A 44 20.21 -12.70 -13.35
CA PRO A 44 19.44 -13.39 -14.38
C PRO A 44 19.01 -14.80 -13.95
N GLU A 45 19.81 -15.46 -13.12
CA GLU A 45 19.66 -16.87 -12.74
C GLU A 45 18.61 -17.12 -11.65
N LEU A 46 18.21 -16.09 -10.90
CA LEU A 46 17.33 -16.23 -9.73
C LEU A 46 15.86 -15.98 -10.08
N GLU A 47 14.95 -16.65 -9.36
CA GLU A 47 13.52 -16.40 -9.48
C GLU A 47 13.15 -15.00 -9.00
N TYR A 48 11.97 -14.50 -9.39
CA TYR A 48 11.61 -13.11 -9.07
C TYR A 48 11.56 -12.84 -7.56
N VAL A 49 10.99 -13.74 -6.78
CA VAL A 49 10.86 -13.57 -5.32
C VAL A 49 12.23 -13.57 -4.64
N GLU A 50 13.12 -14.49 -5.04
CA GLU A 50 14.50 -14.56 -4.55
C GLU A 50 15.29 -13.29 -4.86
N ARG A 51 15.10 -12.75 -6.07
CA ARG A 51 15.72 -11.47 -6.45
C ARG A 51 15.25 -10.33 -5.55
N LEU A 52 13.97 -10.27 -5.21
CA LEU A 52 13.44 -9.26 -4.29
C LEU A 52 14.07 -9.37 -2.90
N GLN A 53 14.28 -10.58 -2.41
CA GLN A 53 14.96 -10.84 -1.14
C GLN A 53 16.42 -10.41 -1.18
N GLN A 54 17.17 -10.80 -2.23
CA GLN A 54 18.57 -10.41 -2.42
C GLN A 54 18.76 -8.89 -2.49
N PHE A 55 17.84 -8.17 -3.15
CA PHE A 55 17.92 -6.72 -3.22
C PHE A 55 17.39 -5.99 -1.96
N ASP A 56 16.75 -6.70 -1.03
CA ASP A 56 15.94 -6.15 0.05
C ASP A 56 14.98 -5.06 -0.48
N VAL A 57 14.21 -5.42 -1.51
CA VAL A 57 13.23 -4.53 -2.15
C VAL A 57 11.86 -5.21 -2.16
N PRO A 58 10.83 -4.61 -1.53
CA PRO A 58 9.49 -5.17 -1.59
C PRO A 58 8.88 -5.05 -3.00
N PRO A 59 7.89 -5.90 -3.32
CA PRO A 59 7.10 -5.79 -4.55
C PRO A 59 6.55 -4.38 -4.75
N LEU A 60 6.36 -3.95 -6.00
CA LEU A 60 5.86 -2.60 -6.27
C LEU A 60 4.45 -2.40 -5.71
N LEU A 61 3.62 -3.45 -5.74
CA LEU A 61 2.28 -3.45 -5.14
C LEU A 61 2.33 -3.04 -3.65
N HIS A 62 3.07 -3.78 -2.82
CA HIS A 62 3.18 -3.49 -1.38
C HIS A 62 3.76 -2.10 -1.12
N ARG A 63 4.69 -1.62 -1.97
CA ARG A 63 5.24 -0.27 -1.85
C ARG A 63 4.20 0.83 -2.08
N ARG A 64 3.33 0.64 -3.08
CA ARG A 64 2.23 1.57 -3.37
C ARG A 64 1.19 1.57 -2.26
N GLU A 65 0.83 0.41 -1.74
CA GLU A 65 -0.08 0.31 -0.59
C GLU A 65 0.51 0.97 0.67
N LEU A 66 1.80 0.75 0.94
CA LEU A 66 2.50 1.42 2.03
C LEU A 66 2.48 2.95 1.87
N LYS A 67 2.63 3.45 0.63
CA LYS A 67 2.54 4.87 0.33
C LYS A 67 1.13 5.39 0.56
N ASP A 68 0.10 4.68 0.08
CA ASP A 68 -1.30 5.03 0.31
C ASP A 68 -1.61 5.13 1.82
N LEU A 69 -1.19 4.14 2.61
CA LEU A 69 -1.34 4.12 4.07
C LEU A 69 -0.60 5.27 4.77
N THR A 70 0.63 5.56 4.32
CA THR A 70 1.43 6.66 4.89
C THR A 70 0.78 8.01 4.61
N THR A 71 0.27 8.21 3.39
CA THR A 71 -0.43 9.43 3.00
C THR A 71 -1.72 9.58 3.82
N PHE A 72 -2.50 8.51 3.98
CA PHE A 72 -3.70 8.55 4.81
C PHE A 72 -3.41 8.89 6.27
N TYR A 73 -2.36 8.29 6.85
CA TYR A 73 -1.95 8.57 8.21
C TYR A 73 -1.54 10.04 8.40
N ARG A 74 -0.82 10.61 7.43
CA ARG A 74 -0.48 12.05 7.42
C ARG A 74 -1.72 12.93 7.33
N MET A 75 -2.69 12.55 6.49
CA MET A 75 -3.95 13.29 6.37
C MET A 75 -4.73 13.24 7.69
N LYS A 76 -4.79 12.07 8.34
CA LYS A 76 -5.41 11.88 9.67
C LYS A 76 -4.73 12.74 10.75
N GLN A 77 -3.43 12.97 10.65
CA GLN A 77 -2.67 13.85 11.56
C GLN A 77 -2.82 15.34 11.26
N GLY A 78 -3.60 15.74 10.24
CA GLY A 78 -3.74 17.14 9.85
C GLY A 78 -2.50 17.73 9.18
N LEU A 79 -1.58 16.90 8.70
CA LEU A 79 -0.37 17.36 7.99
C LEU A 79 -0.67 17.79 6.54
N TYR A 80 -1.89 17.54 6.07
CA TYR A 80 -2.39 17.98 4.78
C TYR A 80 -3.57 18.91 4.98
N ASN A 81 -3.70 19.93 4.13
CA ASN A 81 -4.85 20.83 4.10
C ASN A 81 -6.06 20.17 3.42
N CYS A 82 -6.50 19.02 3.95
CA CYS A 82 -7.67 18.29 3.49
C CYS A 82 -8.49 17.81 4.67
N ASN A 83 -9.81 18.02 4.63
CA ASN A 83 -10.71 17.49 5.64
C ASN A 83 -10.96 15.99 5.36
N VAL A 84 -10.25 15.11 6.06
CA VAL A 84 -10.37 13.66 5.92
C VAL A 84 -11.75 13.15 6.30
N ASP A 85 -12.38 13.77 7.30
CA ASP A 85 -13.68 13.35 7.82
C ASP A 85 -14.82 13.58 6.80
N SER A 86 -14.57 14.41 5.77
CA SER A 86 -15.50 14.55 4.63
C SER A 86 -15.50 13.34 3.69
N TYR A 87 -14.45 12.51 3.72
CA TYR A 87 -14.25 11.38 2.79
C TYR A 87 -14.30 10.02 3.47
N VAL A 88 -14.00 9.93 4.76
CA VAL A 88 -13.97 8.66 5.50
C VAL A 88 -14.73 8.76 6.82
N GLU A 89 -15.36 7.66 7.21
CA GLU A 89 -16.10 7.54 8.46
C GLU A 89 -15.47 6.42 9.30
N PHE A 90 -15.13 6.70 10.56
CA PHE A 90 -14.66 5.68 11.50
C PHE A 90 -15.85 4.91 12.08
N CYS A 91 -15.71 3.60 12.26
CA CYS A 91 -16.72 2.80 12.93
C CYS A 91 -16.82 3.22 14.41
N SER A 92 -17.98 3.72 14.82
CA SER A 92 -18.27 4.12 16.21
C SER A 92 -18.96 3.03 17.02
N ASP A 93 -19.53 2.00 16.38
CA ASP A 93 -20.40 1.03 17.06
C ASP A 93 -19.60 -0.12 17.71
N THR A 94 -19.49 -0.06 19.03
CA THR A 94 -18.86 -1.05 19.92
C THR A 94 -19.74 -2.27 20.20
N ARG A 95 -21.00 -2.29 19.72
CA ARG A 95 -21.98 -3.34 20.07
C ARG A 95 -21.77 -4.68 19.34
N LEU A 96 -20.98 -4.72 18.28
CA LEU A 96 -20.64 -5.96 17.58
C LEU A 96 -19.23 -6.39 17.98
N ARG A 97 -19.11 -7.61 18.53
CA ARG A 97 -17.85 -8.25 18.98
C ARG A 97 -16.71 -8.28 17.94
N SER A 98 -16.93 -7.87 16.68
CA SER A 98 -15.93 -7.86 15.60
C SER A 98 -15.45 -6.46 15.17
N THR A 99 -15.96 -5.38 15.77
CA THR A 99 -15.51 -4.01 15.51
C THR A 99 -14.23 -3.71 16.29
N ALA A 100 -13.09 -4.27 15.86
CA ALA A 100 -11.77 -3.91 16.39
C ALA A 100 -11.56 -2.39 16.31
N GLN A 101 -10.88 -1.79 17.30
CA GLN A 101 -10.78 -0.34 17.44
C GLN A 101 -10.14 0.32 16.20
N GLY A 102 -10.62 1.49 15.81
CA GLY A 102 -10.04 2.28 14.72
C GLY A 102 -10.24 1.68 13.32
N LYS A 103 -11.31 0.91 13.08
CA LYS A 103 -11.72 0.53 11.71
C LYS A 103 -12.43 1.67 11.00
N LEU A 104 -12.30 1.72 9.69
CA LEU A 104 -13.06 2.60 8.81
C LEU A 104 -14.29 1.87 8.28
N LYS A 105 -15.39 2.59 8.09
CA LYS A 105 -16.60 2.07 7.48
C LYS A 105 -16.36 1.82 6.00
N THR A 106 -16.55 0.57 5.57
CA THR A 106 -16.39 0.21 4.16
C THR A 106 -17.59 0.67 3.34
N PRO A 107 -17.36 1.42 2.23
CA PRO A 107 -18.42 1.97 1.41
C PRO A 107 -18.99 0.88 0.51
N LYS A 108 -20.27 1.00 0.18
CA LYS A 108 -20.91 0.14 -0.82
C LYS A 108 -20.62 0.70 -2.21
N CYS A 109 -19.58 0.16 -2.86
CA CYS A 109 -19.22 0.52 -4.22
C CYS A 109 -20.02 -0.32 -5.23
N ARG A 110 -20.73 0.32 -6.17
CA ARG A 110 -21.43 -0.38 -7.27
C ARG A 110 -20.50 -0.79 -8.41
N THR A 111 -19.42 -0.05 -8.62
CA THR A 111 -18.47 -0.28 -9.71
C THR A 111 -17.05 -0.49 -9.17
N GLU A 112 -16.28 -1.33 -9.85
CA GLU A 112 -14.86 -1.56 -9.54
C GLU A 112 -14.02 -0.30 -9.73
N HIS A 113 -14.38 0.55 -10.70
CA HIS A 113 -13.68 1.83 -10.91
C HIS A 113 -13.83 2.74 -9.68
N PHE A 114 -15.04 2.88 -9.14
CA PHE A 114 -15.26 3.66 -7.93
C PHE A 114 -14.54 3.03 -6.73
N ARG A 115 -14.55 1.70 -6.60
CA ARG A 115 -13.82 0.98 -5.55
C ARG A 115 -12.30 1.21 -5.62
N ALA A 116 -11.75 1.39 -6.81
CA ALA A 116 -10.31 1.62 -7.03
C ALA A 116 -9.84 3.05 -6.72
N THR A 117 -10.76 4.00 -6.53
CA THR A 117 -10.42 5.36 -6.10
C THR A 117 -9.75 5.35 -4.72
N TYR A 118 -8.93 6.38 -4.46
CA TYR A 118 -8.08 6.46 -3.27
C TYR A 118 -8.85 6.25 -1.96
N PHE A 119 -9.89 7.05 -1.70
CA PHE A 119 -10.63 7.01 -0.43
C PHE A 119 -11.41 5.71 -0.23
N ASN A 120 -11.86 5.05 -1.30
CA ASN A 120 -12.53 3.76 -1.17
C ASN A 120 -11.53 2.64 -0.94
N ARG A 121 -10.41 2.61 -1.69
CA ARG A 121 -9.42 1.53 -1.55
C ARG A 121 -8.67 1.60 -0.22
N ILE A 122 -8.38 2.81 0.28
CA ILE A 122 -7.65 2.99 1.53
C ILE A 122 -8.41 2.43 2.72
N MET A 123 -9.74 2.47 2.72
CA MET A 123 -10.56 1.90 3.79
C MET A 123 -10.34 0.40 3.92
N TYR A 124 -10.23 -0.33 2.80
CA TYR A 124 -9.91 -1.76 2.81
C TYR A 124 -8.47 -2.02 3.26
N LEU A 125 -7.50 -1.26 2.74
CA LEU A 125 -6.09 -1.39 3.13
C LEU A 125 -5.89 -1.12 4.63
N TRP A 126 -6.50 -0.05 5.13
CA TRP A 126 -6.48 0.32 6.53
C TRP A 126 -7.08 -0.80 7.39
N ASN A 127 -8.29 -1.28 7.06
CA ASN A 127 -8.97 -2.30 7.85
C ASN A 127 -8.26 -3.66 7.90
N ASN A 128 -7.39 -3.94 6.92
CA ASN A 128 -6.55 -5.14 6.92
C ASN A 128 -5.34 -5.02 7.85
N LEU A 129 -4.99 -3.81 8.31
CA LEU A 129 -3.89 -3.62 9.24
C LEU A 129 -4.21 -4.21 10.64
N PRO A 130 -3.19 -4.74 11.33
CA PRO A 130 -3.30 -5.12 12.74
C PRO A 130 -3.79 -3.94 13.59
N GLU A 131 -4.57 -4.25 14.61
CA GLU A 131 -5.13 -3.23 15.51
C GLU A 131 -4.05 -2.37 16.16
N GLN A 132 -2.93 -2.98 16.55
CA GLN A 132 -1.78 -2.30 17.16
C GLN A 132 -1.21 -1.19 16.25
N ILE A 133 -1.23 -1.40 14.93
CA ILE A 133 -0.75 -0.40 13.96
C ILE A 133 -1.78 0.70 13.73
N ARG A 134 -3.09 0.36 13.78
CA ARG A 134 -4.18 1.31 13.56
C ARG A 134 -4.41 2.26 14.74
N THR A 135 -4.28 1.76 15.96
CA THR A 135 -4.47 2.54 17.19
C THR A 135 -3.22 3.31 17.59
N PHE A 136 -2.08 3.03 16.96
CA PHE A 136 -0.84 3.76 17.19
C PHE A 136 -1.04 5.27 16.93
N ASN A 137 -0.75 6.07 17.95
CA ASN A 137 -0.74 7.52 17.87
C ASN A 137 0.68 8.03 18.12
N GLY A 138 1.45 8.24 17.05
CA GLY A 138 2.84 8.69 17.14
C GLY A 138 3.36 9.24 15.83
N SER A 139 4.69 9.36 15.69
CA SER A 139 5.29 9.92 14.47
C SER A 139 5.00 9.08 13.22
N VAL A 140 4.81 9.76 12.08
CA VAL A 140 4.67 9.15 10.74
C VAL A 140 5.83 8.19 10.44
N ALA A 141 7.04 8.50 10.93
CA ALA A 141 8.22 7.66 10.70
C ALA A 141 8.07 6.27 11.35
N ILE A 142 7.53 6.23 12.57
CA ILE A 142 7.31 4.98 13.31
C ILE A 142 6.18 4.19 12.63
N PHE A 143 5.07 4.85 12.30
CA PHE A 143 3.96 4.22 11.57
C PHE A 143 4.44 3.58 10.25
N LYS A 144 5.22 4.30 9.45
CA LYS A 144 5.78 3.81 8.18
C LYS A 144 6.69 2.60 8.38
N ARG A 145 7.50 2.59 9.45
CA ARG A 145 8.36 1.45 9.81
C ARG A 145 7.51 0.23 10.19
N SER A 146 6.53 0.40 11.08
CA SER A 146 5.63 -0.68 11.51
C SER A 146 4.87 -1.30 10.34
N CYS A 147 4.34 -0.47 9.43
CA CYS A 147 3.69 -0.97 8.21
C CYS A 147 4.67 -1.75 7.34
N ARG A 148 5.91 -1.28 7.17
CA ARG A 148 6.92 -1.98 6.36
C ARG A 148 7.21 -3.37 6.93
N GLU A 149 7.36 -3.50 8.25
CA GLU A 149 7.56 -4.80 8.89
C GLU A 149 6.35 -5.72 8.73
N TYR A 150 5.13 -5.18 8.85
CA TYR A 150 3.91 -5.94 8.55
C TYR A 150 3.88 -6.45 7.10
N TYR A 151 4.25 -5.63 6.11
CA TYR A 151 4.27 -6.05 4.71
C TYR A 151 5.36 -7.08 4.37
N LYS A 152 6.39 -7.24 5.22
CA LYS A 152 7.37 -8.32 5.06
C LYS A 152 6.81 -9.69 5.45
N THR A 153 5.82 -9.73 6.35
CA THR A 153 5.21 -11.01 6.78
C THR A 153 4.15 -11.50 5.80
N ILE A 154 3.67 -10.63 4.90
CA ILE A 154 2.67 -10.98 3.89
C ILE A 154 3.36 -11.69 2.72
N PRO A 155 2.97 -12.95 2.40
CA PRO A 155 3.50 -13.64 1.23
C PRO A 155 3.05 -12.91 -0.04
N TYR A 156 4.00 -12.69 -0.95
CA TYR A 156 3.74 -12.09 -2.25
C TYR A 156 3.74 -13.17 -3.33
N ASP A 157 2.58 -13.37 -3.95
CA ASP A 157 2.44 -14.23 -5.12
C ASP A 157 2.55 -13.38 -6.41
N PRO A 158 3.60 -13.56 -7.23
CA PRO A 158 3.78 -12.82 -8.48
C PRO A 158 2.71 -13.13 -9.54
N ASP A 159 2.04 -14.28 -9.47
CA ASP A 159 1.04 -14.71 -10.45
C ASP A 159 -0.37 -14.32 -10.05
N ARG A 160 -0.62 -14.12 -8.75
CA ARG A 160 -1.91 -13.66 -8.20
C ARG A 160 -1.74 -12.45 -7.28
N PRO A 161 -1.38 -11.27 -7.81
CA PRO A 161 -1.34 -10.05 -7.01
C PRO A 161 -2.75 -9.69 -6.51
N ARG A 162 -2.87 -9.37 -5.22
CA ARG A 162 -4.13 -9.06 -4.51
C ARG A 162 -4.73 -7.69 -4.89
#